data_AF-A0A436RW03-F1
#
_entry.id   AF-A0A436RW03-F1
#
_cell.length_a   1.000
_cell.length_b   1.000
_cell.length_c   1.000
_cell.angle_alpha   90.00
_cell.angle_beta   90.00
_cell.angle_gamma   90.00
#
_symmetry.space_group_name_H-M   'P 1'
#
loop_
_entity.id
_entity.type
_entity.pdbx_description
1 polymer ?
#
loop_
_entity_poly.entity_id
_entity_poly.type
_entity_poly.pdbx_seq_one_letter_code
_entity_poly.pdbx_strand_id
1 'polypeptide(L)' 'MNSTWSRFNITSIVLGFAFLYLPIVLLIVFSFNESKLVTVWGGFSTKWYVSLFHN' A
#
# COMPACT_ATOMS: atom_id res chain seq x y z
N MET A 1 33.48 -11.21 -10.40
CA MET A 1 32.95 -9.86 -10.14
C MET A 1 32.35 -9.87 -8.75
N ASN A 2 33.08 -9.39 -7.73
CA ASN A 2 32.55 -9.31 -6.37
C ASN A 2 31.74 -8.03 -6.24
N SER A 3 30.42 -8.12 -6.42
CA SER A 3 29.51 -6.99 -6.16
C SER A 3 29.22 -6.92 -4.66
N THR A 4 30.12 -6.31 -3.90
CA THR A 4 29.84 -5.98 -2.49
C THR A 4 28.97 -4.73 -2.45
N TRP A 5 27.67 -4.94 -2.24
CA TRP A 5 26.71 -3.87 -2.06
C TRP A 5 27.07 -3.02 -0.83
N SER A 6 27.23 -1.71 -1.02
CA SER A 6 27.43 -0.80 0.11
C SER A 6 26.14 -0.68 0.91
N ARG A 7 26.25 -0.52 2.23
CA ARG A 7 25.09 -0.26 3.10
C ARG A 7 24.30 0.96 2.63
N PHE A 8 24.99 1.98 2.12
CA PHE A 8 24.37 3.16 1.53
C PHE A 8 23.48 2.79 0.33
N ASN A 9 23.97 2.01 -0.62
CA ASN A 9 23.22 1.59 -1.81
C ASN A 9 21.97 0.79 -1.44
N ILE A 10 22.09 -0.11 -0.45
CA ILE A 10 20.95 -0.90 0.05
C ILE A 10 19.90 0.03 0.66
N THR A 11 20.30 0.95 1.55
CA THR A 11 19.38 1.89 2.17
C THR A 11 18.69 2.79 1.14
N SER A 12 19.43 3.30 0.13
CA SER A 12 18.85 4.12 -0.94
C SER A 12 17.79 3.37 -1.74
N ILE A 13 18.04 2.10 -2.07
CA ILE A 13 17.08 1.25 -2.79
C ILE A 13 15.83 0.99 -1.93
N VAL A 14 16.03 0.64 -0.65
CA VAL A 14 14.92 0.39 0.27
C VAL A 14 14.05 1.63 0.43
N LEU A 15 14.65 2.80 0.65
CA LEU A 15 13.90 4.06 0.79
C LEU A 15 13.21 4.45 -0.52
N GLY A 16 13.88 4.29 -1.66
CA GLY A 16 13.30 4.56 -2.97
C GLY A 16 12.06 3.70 -3.24
N PHE A 17 12.15 2.39 -3.02
CA PHE A 17 11.00 1.50 -3.16
C PHE A 17 9.93 1.75 -2.09
N ALA A 18 10.32 1.97 -0.83
CA ALA A 18 9.34 2.30 0.21
C ALA A 18 8.53 3.55 -0.17
N PHE A 19 9.18 4.62 -0.66
CA PHE A 19 8.50 5.82 -1.12
C PHE A 19 7.53 5.55 -2.28
N LEU A 20 7.95 4.77 -3.27
CA LEU A 20 7.10 4.44 -4.44
C LEU A 20 5.89 3.57 -4.06
N TYR A 21 6.07 2.61 -3.15
CA TYR A 21 5.04 1.63 -2.81
C TYR A 21 4.16 2.05 -1.64
N LEU A 22 4.61 2.94 -0.75
CA LEU A 22 3.83 3.38 0.40
C LEU A 22 2.47 3.98 0.02
N PRO A 23 2.33 4.85 -1.00
CA PRO A 23 1.03 5.33 -1.46
C PRO A 23 0.11 4.21 -1.95
N ILE A 24 0.66 3.22 -2.65
CA ILE A 24 -0.10 2.06 -3.15
C ILE A 24 -0.57 1.20 -1.98
N VAL A 25 0.28 0.97 -0.98
CA VAL A 25 -0.08 0.24 0.24
C VAL A 25 -1.18 1.00 1.01
N LEU A 26 -1.11 2.32 1.09
CA LEU A 26 -2.19 3.13 1.69
C LEU A 26 -3.51 2.93 0.93
N LEU A 27 -3.49 2.95 -0.40
CA LEU A 27 -4.70 2.67 -1.20
C LEU A 27 -5.24 1.26 -0.93
N ILE A 28 -4.36 0.26 -0.82
CA ILE A 28 -4.76 -1.12 -0.47
C ILE A 28 -5.37 -1.17 0.94
N VAL A 29 -4.79 -0.50 1.93
CA VAL A 29 -5.34 -0.49 3.29
C VAL A 29 -6.71 0.22 3.31
N PHE A 30 -6.81 1.38 2.66
CA PHE A 30 -8.06 2.14 2.61
C PHE A 30 -9.13 1.51 1.72
N SER A 31 -8.80 0.60 0.79
CA SER A 31 -9.81 -0.12 0.02
C SER A 31 -10.64 -1.08 0.87
N PHE A 32 -10.11 -1.47 2.04
CA PHE A 32 -10.85 -2.22 3.07
C PHE A 32 -11.61 -1.33 4.04
N ASN A 33 -11.63 -0.01 3.85
CA ASN A 33 -12.40 0.88 4.72
C ASN A 33 -13.90 0.74 4.43
N GLU A 34 -14.69 0.44 5.46
CA GLU A 34 -16.14 0.38 5.34
C GLU A 34 -16.74 1.77 5.01
N SER A 35 -16.10 2.84 5.48
CA SER A 35 -16.51 4.22 5.19
C SER A 35 -16.22 4.60 3.74
N LYS A 36 -17.09 5.42 3.15
CA LYS A 36 -16.86 6.06 1.85
C LYS A 36 -15.86 7.23 1.91
N LEU A 37 -15.60 7.74 3.12
CA LEU A 37 -14.67 8.86 3.35
C LEU A 37 -13.33 8.33 3.86
N VAL A 38 -12.24 8.66 3.16
CA VAL A 38 -10.88 8.22 3.52
C VAL A 38 -10.38 8.79 4.86
N THR A 39 -10.96 9.91 5.32
CA THR A 39 -10.63 10.55 6.60
C THR A 39 -11.31 9.90 7.80
N VAL A 40 -12.31 9.05 7.57
CA VAL A 40 -13.07 8.38 8.63
C VAL A 40 -12.86 6.88 8.50
N TRP A 41 -12.26 6.26 9.51
CA TRP A 41 -12.15 4.80 9.54
C TRP A 41 -13.45 4.18 10.02
N GLY A 42 -14.18 3.54 9.10
CA GLY A 42 -15.47 2.90 9.39
C GLY A 42 -15.37 1.46 9.90
N GLY A 43 -14.18 0.86 9.92
CA GLY A 43 -13.97 -0.56 10.15
C GLY A 43 -13.44 -1.28 8.91
N PHE A 44 -13.07 -2.55 9.07
CA PHE A 44 -12.59 -3.40 7.99
C PHE A 44 -13.78 -4.03 7.25
N SER A 45 -13.82 -3.90 5.91
CA SER A 45 -14.87 -4.45 5.08
C SER A 45 -14.37 -4.80 3.68
N THR A 46 -14.88 -5.90 3.12
CA THR A 46 -14.68 -6.29 1.72
C THR A 46 -15.91 -5.99 0.84
N LYS A 47 -16.90 -5.26 1.39
CA LYS A 47 -18.20 -5.05 0.74
C LYS A 47 -18.11 -4.48 -0.66
N TRP A 48 -17.16 -3.58 -0.91
CA TRP A 48 -16.97 -2.96 -2.22
C TRP A 48 -16.58 -3.97 -3.29
N TYR A 49 -15.73 -4.94 -2.95
CA TYR A 49 -15.36 -6.03 -3.85
C TYR A 49 -16.57 -6.90 -4.18
N VAL A 50 -17.41 -7.23 -3.19
CA VAL A 50 -18.64 -7.99 -3.40
C VAL A 50 -19.63 -7.21 -4.29
N SER A 51 -19.81 -5.91 -4.03
CA SER A 51 -20.67 -5.05 -4.83
C SER A 51 -20.25 -4.97 -6.30
N LEU A 52 -18.94 -5.06 -6.61
CA LEU A 52 -18.45 -5.09 -8.00
C LEU A 52 -18.93 -6.32 -8.78
N PHE A 53 -19.14 -7.45 -8.10
CA PHE A 53 -19.62 -8.69 -8.74
C PHE A 53 -21.15 -8.84 -8.70
N HIS A 54 -21.87 -7.94 -8.02
CA HIS A 54 -23.33 -7.93 -7.91
C HIS A 54 -23.99 -6.85 -8.77
N ASN A 55 -23.36 -6.49 -9.89
CA ASN A 55 -23.89 -5.51 -10.85
C ASN A 55 -24.35 -6.19 -12.15
#